data_AF-A0A8C6Y7U5-F1
#
_entry.id   AF-A0A8C6Y7U5-F1
#
_cell.length_a   1.000
_cell.length_b   1.000
_cell.length_c   1.000
_cell.angle_alpha   90.00
_cell.angle_beta   90.00
_cell.angle_gamma   90.00
#
_symmetry.space_group_name_H-M   'P 1'
#
loop_
_entity.id
_entity.type
_entity.pdbx_description
1 polymer ?
#
loop_
_entity_poly.entity_id
_entity_poly.type
_entity_poly.pdbx_seq_one_letter_code
_entity_poly.pdbx_strand_id
1 'polypeptide(L)'
;MLLPVLAGFFFFFSACGAPAGAQDTPAGSRFVCTSLPLDAANPGCPPPSGPVVGGGLLLAEEEVKATLLQLRETILQQKETIGNQREAIRELSGKLGRCESSDGRGGPWRKELAKGKDTMGDLPRDPGKVVDQLTRTMQALKDRLENLEHQLRGNVTVGALPNDLREMLQRRLGELERQLLSKVSELENEKWLLHNETSTHRQRTEAALNALLERVSELERGTSAFKAPDEFKVSLPLRTNYLYGKIKKTLPELYAFTVCLWLKSSASPGIGTPFSYAVPGQTNEVVLIEWGNNPIELLINDKVAQLPLFISDGKWHHICITWTTRDGMWEAFQDGEKLGTGENLAPWHPIKPGGVLILGQEQDTVGGRFDATQAFVGEMSQFNIWDRVLKLDDIMKIANCSINMPGNIIPWVDNNVDVFGGATKWPVESCEERLLDL
;
A
#
# COMPACT_ATOMS: atom_id res chain seq x y z
N MET A 1 -49.11 33.48 56.20
CA MET A 1 -50.15 32.87 57.05
C MET A 1 -50.65 31.62 56.37
N LEU A 2 -50.51 30.50 57.08
CA LEU A 2 -51.24 29.23 57.02
C LEU A 2 -51.25 28.37 55.74
N LEU A 3 -50.69 27.18 55.96
CA LEU A 3 -50.51 25.96 55.18
C LEU A 3 -51.75 25.02 55.42
N PRO A 4 -51.79 23.75 54.96
CA PRO A 4 -52.65 23.19 53.91
C PRO A 4 -53.70 22.17 54.41
N VAL A 5 -54.41 21.47 53.51
CA VAL A 5 -55.02 20.15 53.81
C VAL A 5 -54.72 19.14 52.70
N LEU A 6 -54.02 18.08 53.10
CA LEU A 6 -53.78 16.81 52.41
C LEU A 6 -55.00 15.89 52.58
N ALA A 7 -55.29 15.08 51.55
CA ALA A 7 -56.06 13.85 51.72
C ALA A 7 -55.37 12.73 50.92
N GLY A 8 -54.81 11.77 51.65
CA GLY A 8 -54.30 10.51 51.12
C GLY A 8 -55.38 9.42 51.13
N PHE A 9 -55.18 8.40 50.30
CA PHE A 9 -55.88 7.13 50.41
C PHE A 9 -54.85 6.00 50.52
N PHE A 10 -54.93 5.28 51.64
CA PHE A 10 -54.27 4.02 51.96
C PHE A 10 -55.37 2.95 52.06
N PHE A 11 -55.15 1.75 51.49
CA PHE A 11 -55.62 0.43 51.96
C PHE A 11 -54.93 -0.64 51.09
N PHE A 12 -53.86 -1.31 51.54
CA PHE A 12 -53.75 -2.54 52.36
C PHE A 12 -54.20 -3.87 51.72
N PHE A 13 -53.18 -4.68 51.36
CA PHE A 13 -52.95 -6.13 51.54
C PHE A 13 -54.10 -7.16 51.48
N SER A 14 -53.86 -8.27 50.76
CA SER A 14 -53.58 -9.55 51.43
C SER A 14 -52.88 -10.57 50.51
N ALA A 15 -52.06 -11.42 51.13
CA ALA A 15 -51.10 -12.35 50.57
C ALA A 15 -51.55 -13.81 50.66
N CYS A 16 -50.88 -14.69 49.91
CA CYS A 16 -50.49 -16.08 50.22
C CYS A 16 -49.92 -16.71 48.92
N GLY A 17 -48.85 -17.48 48.83
CA GLY A 17 -47.90 -18.07 49.77
C GLY A 17 -46.99 -18.98 48.93
N ALA A 18 -45.69 -19.05 49.25
CA ALA A 18 -44.70 -19.91 48.58
C ALA A 18 -44.77 -21.38 49.11
N PRO A 19 -44.02 -22.37 48.56
CA PRO A 19 -42.56 -22.43 48.82
C PRO A 19 -41.65 -23.02 47.70
N ALA A 20 -40.40 -22.55 47.72
CA ALA A 20 -39.09 -23.20 47.52
C ALA A 20 -38.85 -24.33 46.49
N GLY A 21 -37.80 -24.16 45.69
CA GLY A 21 -37.09 -25.27 45.02
C GLY A 21 -35.94 -24.85 44.09
N ALA A 22 -34.71 -25.02 44.57
CA ALA A 22 -33.47 -25.39 43.86
C ALA A 22 -32.81 -24.46 42.79
N GLN A 23 -31.49 -24.31 42.98
CA GLN A 23 -30.49 -23.83 42.03
C GLN A 23 -30.52 -24.60 40.70
N ASP A 24 -30.28 -23.91 39.58
CA ASP A 24 -29.55 -24.50 38.45
C ASP A 24 -28.80 -23.44 37.65
N THR A 25 -27.49 -23.63 37.57
CA THR A 25 -26.54 -23.00 36.65
C THR A 25 -26.81 -23.45 35.21
N PRO A 26 -26.70 -22.60 34.17
CA PRO A 26 -26.75 -23.10 32.81
C PRO A 26 -25.44 -23.83 32.48
N ALA A 27 -25.55 -25.14 32.25
CA ALA A 27 -24.47 -25.99 31.79
C ALA A 27 -24.01 -25.58 30.38
N GLY A 28 -22.69 -25.52 30.20
CA GLY A 28 -22.07 -25.32 28.89
C GLY A 28 -22.41 -26.43 27.92
N SER A 29 -22.87 -26.08 26.72
CA SER A 29 -23.08 -27.00 25.62
C SER A 29 -21.72 -27.41 25.03
N ARG A 30 -21.20 -28.56 25.46
CA ARG A 30 -20.06 -29.24 24.85
C ARG A 30 -20.56 -30.03 23.64
N PHE A 31 -20.25 -29.58 22.43
CA PHE A 31 -20.51 -30.37 21.23
C PHE A 31 -19.52 -31.54 21.16
N VAL A 32 -20.05 -32.76 21.11
CA VAL A 32 -19.29 -33.99 20.84
C VAL A 32 -19.65 -34.43 19.42
N CYS A 33 -18.68 -34.39 18.51
CA CYS A 33 -18.83 -34.99 17.18
C CYS A 33 -18.56 -36.50 17.27
N THR A 34 -19.58 -37.32 17.02
CA THR A 34 -19.41 -38.74 16.68
C THR A 34 -19.67 -38.92 15.18
N SER A 35 -18.69 -39.51 14.49
CA SER A 35 -18.81 -39.85 13.07
C SER A 35 -19.79 -41.01 12.86
N LEU A 36 -20.77 -40.85 11.97
CA LEU A 36 -21.62 -41.94 11.49
C LEU A 36 -20.99 -42.61 10.25
N PRO A 37 -21.08 -43.94 10.14
CA PRO A 37 -20.53 -44.68 8.99
C PRO A 37 -21.45 -44.53 7.76
N LEU A 38 -20.81 -44.53 6.58
CA LEU A 38 -21.44 -44.63 5.28
C LEU A 38 -22.00 -46.04 5.12
N ASP A 39 -23.31 -46.21 5.27
CA ASP A 39 -24.16 -47.10 4.45
C ASP A 39 -25.55 -47.26 5.11
N ALA A 40 -26.52 -46.46 4.65
CA ALA A 40 -27.94 -46.78 4.75
C ALA A 40 -28.69 -46.03 3.66
N ALA A 41 -29.02 -46.75 2.59
CA ALA A 41 -29.80 -46.25 1.46
C ALA A 41 -31.30 -46.16 1.79
N ASN A 42 -31.85 -44.94 1.61
CA ASN A 42 -33.23 -44.58 1.20
C ASN A 42 -34.45 -44.94 2.09
N PRO A 43 -35.66 -44.36 1.84
CA PRO A 43 -35.99 -43.04 1.25
C PRO A 43 -37.10 -42.28 2.03
N GLY A 44 -37.16 -40.96 1.95
CA GLY A 44 -38.37 -40.24 2.37
C GLY A 44 -38.22 -38.73 2.54
N CYS A 45 -38.40 -37.98 1.45
CA CYS A 45 -39.03 -36.65 1.48
C CYS A 45 -39.54 -36.30 0.07
N PRO A 46 -40.75 -35.72 -0.06
CA PRO A 46 -41.40 -35.47 -1.35
C PRO A 46 -40.90 -34.19 -2.04
N PRO A 47 -40.98 -34.07 -3.38
CA PRO A 47 -40.59 -32.84 -4.08
C PRO A 47 -41.77 -31.86 -4.20
N PRO A 48 -41.53 -30.53 -4.27
CA PRO A 48 -42.52 -29.60 -4.76
C PRO A 48 -42.52 -29.57 -6.29
N SER A 49 -43.72 -29.47 -6.84
CA SER A 49 -44.06 -29.46 -8.25
C SER A 49 -43.73 -28.13 -8.93
N GLY A 50 -42.99 -28.21 -10.04
CA GLY A 50 -42.81 -27.15 -11.04
C GLY A 50 -42.44 -27.78 -12.40
N PRO A 51 -42.83 -27.20 -13.55
CA PRO A 51 -42.89 -27.91 -14.82
C PRO A 51 -41.50 -28.17 -15.41
N VAL A 52 -41.30 -29.42 -15.82
CA VAL A 52 -40.12 -29.90 -16.53
C VAL A 52 -40.13 -29.38 -17.97
N VAL A 53 -39.18 -28.50 -18.30
CA VAL A 53 -38.58 -28.49 -19.65
C VAL A 53 -37.51 -29.57 -19.63
N GLY A 54 -37.72 -30.57 -20.49
CA GLY A 54 -36.88 -31.76 -20.54
C GLY A 54 -35.49 -31.53 -21.15
N GLY A 55 -34.58 -32.42 -20.75
CA GLY A 55 -33.33 -32.71 -21.46
C GLY A 55 -32.12 -31.90 -21.01
N GLY A 56 -31.41 -32.37 -19.99
CA GLY A 56 -30.07 -31.81 -19.67
C GLY A 56 -29.41 -32.29 -18.38
N LEU A 57 -30.16 -32.84 -17.42
CA LEU A 57 -29.65 -33.00 -16.05
C LEU A 57 -28.54 -34.05 -15.88
N LEU A 58 -28.45 -35.06 -16.76
CA LEU A 58 -27.44 -36.12 -16.62
C LEU A 58 -26.07 -35.74 -17.20
N LEU A 59 -26.01 -34.79 -18.14
CA LEU A 59 -24.75 -34.33 -18.73
C LEU A 59 -24.05 -33.29 -17.84
N ALA A 60 -24.83 -32.44 -17.15
CA ALA A 60 -24.31 -31.41 -16.26
C ALA A 60 -23.65 -32.00 -15.00
N GLU A 61 -24.18 -33.09 -14.43
CA GLU A 61 -23.56 -33.73 -13.26
C GLU A 61 -22.22 -34.40 -13.58
N GLU A 62 -22.04 -34.98 -14.76
CA GLU A 62 -20.76 -35.57 -15.18
C GLU A 62 -19.71 -34.48 -15.46
N GLU A 63 -20.11 -33.36 -16.07
CA GLU A 63 -19.21 -32.23 -16.35
C GLU A 63 -18.74 -31.54 -15.06
N VAL A 64 -19.62 -31.41 -14.06
CA VAL A 64 -19.25 -30.89 -12.73
C VAL A 64 -18.31 -31.85 -11.99
N LYS A 65 -18.49 -33.17 -12.11
CA LYS A 65 -17.57 -34.15 -11.50
C LYS A 65 -16.20 -34.14 -12.20
N ALA A 66 -16.17 -34.03 -13.52
CA ALA A 66 -14.92 -33.94 -14.29
C ALA A 66 -14.12 -32.68 -13.94
N THR A 67 -14.78 -31.52 -13.85
CA THR A 67 -14.13 -30.25 -13.47
C THR A 67 -13.60 -30.29 -12.03
N LEU A 68 -14.32 -30.91 -11.09
CA LEU A 68 -13.90 -31.05 -9.70
C LEU A 68 -12.66 -31.98 -9.57
N LEU A 69 -12.62 -33.07 -10.34
CA LEU A 69 -11.45 -33.95 -10.39
C LEU A 69 -10.22 -33.25 -11.00
N GLN A 70 -10.43 -32.48 -12.08
CA GLN A 70 -9.37 -31.69 -12.71
C GLN A 70 -8.83 -30.61 -11.75
N LEU A 71 -9.70 -29.94 -11.00
CA LEU A 71 -9.29 -28.96 -10.00
C LEU A 71 -8.45 -29.61 -8.89
N ARG A 72 -8.86 -30.80 -8.42
CA ARG A 72 -8.14 -31.57 -7.40
C ARG A 72 -6.74 -31.96 -7.87
N GLU A 73 -6.60 -32.40 -9.13
CA GLU A 73 -5.31 -32.74 -9.73
C GLU A 73 -4.40 -31.51 -9.85
N THR A 74 -4.97 -30.37 -10.28
CA THR A 74 -4.23 -29.10 -10.41
C THR A 74 -3.72 -28.61 -9.05
N ILE A 75 -4.52 -28.73 -8.00
CA ILE A 75 -4.13 -28.37 -6.62
C ILE A 75 -2.99 -29.26 -6.12
N LEU A 76 -3.04 -30.57 -6.40
CA LEU A 76 -1.97 -31.48 -6.03
C LEU A 76 -0.65 -31.15 -6.76
N GLN A 77 -0.73 -30.83 -8.04
CA GLN A 77 0.43 -30.45 -8.85
C GLN A 77 1.04 -29.10 -8.41
N GLN A 78 0.20 -28.13 -8.05
CA GLN A 78 0.66 -26.87 -7.47
C GLN A 78 1.33 -27.09 -6.11
N LYS A 79 0.78 -27.96 -5.26
CA LYS A 79 1.35 -28.30 -3.95
C LYS A 79 2.74 -28.93 -4.08
N GLU A 80 2.93 -29.83 -5.05
CA GLU A 80 4.24 -30.43 -5.33
C GLU A 80 5.24 -29.38 -5.84
N THR A 81 4.80 -28.50 -6.73
CA THR A 81 5.64 -27.41 -7.27
C THR A 81 6.11 -26.46 -6.16
N ILE A 82 5.21 -26.06 -5.25
CA ILE A 82 5.53 -25.21 -4.10
C ILE A 82 6.49 -25.94 -3.14
N GLY A 83 6.31 -27.26 -2.94
CA GLY A 83 7.22 -28.09 -2.18
C GLY A 83 8.65 -28.05 -2.74
N ASN A 84 8.79 -28.27 -4.04
CA ASN A 84 10.09 -28.24 -4.73
C ASN A 84 10.74 -26.85 -4.67
N GLN A 85 9.95 -25.78 -4.87
CA GLN A 85 10.44 -24.40 -4.74
C GLN A 85 10.95 -24.10 -3.33
N ARG A 86 10.25 -24.57 -2.30
CA ARG A 86 10.64 -24.38 -0.90
C ARG A 86 11.93 -25.12 -0.55
N GLU A 87 12.16 -26.30 -1.12
CA GLU A 87 13.44 -27.01 -0.96
C GLU A 87 14.59 -26.31 -1.67
N ALA A 88 14.38 -25.81 -2.89
CA ALA A 88 15.37 -25.02 -3.62
C ALA A 88 15.76 -23.74 -2.85
N ILE A 89 14.78 -23.03 -2.27
CA ILE A 89 15.04 -21.85 -1.43
C ILE A 89 15.86 -22.25 -0.20
N ARG A 90 15.55 -23.37 0.46
CA ARG A 90 16.31 -23.86 1.62
C ARG A 90 17.76 -24.19 1.25
N GLU A 91 17.99 -24.80 0.09
CA GLU A 91 19.33 -25.13 -0.39
C GLU A 91 20.14 -23.86 -0.73
N LEU A 92 19.52 -22.91 -1.45
CA LEU A 92 20.14 -21.63 -1.81
C LEU A 92 20.49 -20.79 -0.58
N SER A 93 19.59 -20.70 0.40
CA SER A 93 19.86 -20.02 1.66
C SER A 93 20.99 -20.69 2.45
N GLY A 94 21.09 -22.02 2.43
CA GLY A 94 22.20 -22.76 3.03
C GLY A 94 23.55 -22.60 2.30
N LYS A 95 23.53 -22.30 1.00
CA LYS A 95 24.73 -21.96 0.20
C LYS A 95 25.15 -20.50 0.44
N LEU A 96 24.19 -19.58 0.58
CA LEU A 96 24.45 -18.18 0.89
C LEU A 96 25.08 -18.00 2.27
N GLY A 97 24.55 -18.68 3.30
CA GLY A 97 25.12 -18.63 4.66
C GLY A 97 26.56 -19.18 4.77
N ARG A 98 26.97 -20.07 3.86
CA ARG A 98 28.36 -20.55 3.76
C ARG A 98 29.29 -19.53 3.10
N CYS A 99 28.78 -18.69 2.20
CA CYS A 99 29.55 -17.59 1.64
C CYS A 99 29.71 -16.45 2.66
N GLU A 100 28.64 -16.13 3.41
CA GLU A 100 28.68 -15.06 4.42
C GLU A 100 29.56 -15.41 5.63
N SER A 101 29.71 -16.70 5.96
CA SER A 101 30.61 -17.15 7.04
C SER A 101 32.10 -17.01 6.70
N SER A 102 32.46 -16.74 5.43
CA SER A 102 33.85 -16.59 4.99
C SER A 102 34.38 -15.15 5.05
N ASP A 103 33.52 -14.15 5.28
CA ASP A 103 33.88 -12.73 5.17
C ASP A 103 33.97 -11.99 6.51
N GLY A 104 34.05 -12.72 7.63
CA GLY A 104 34.02 -12.13 8.97
C GLY A 104 35.04 -12.70 9.95
N ARG A 105 36.32 -12.32 9.84
CA ARG A 105 37.23 -12.03 10.98
C ARG A 105 38.64 -11.61 10.56
N GLY A 106 39.09 -10.45 11.03
CA GLY A 106 40.45 -9.93 10.82
C GLY A 106 41.48 -10.45 11.83
N GLY A 107 42.66 -10.81 11.30
CA GLY A 107 43.99 -10.81 11.95
C GLY A 107 44.52 -12.15 12.52
N PRO A 108 45.85 -12.32 12.73
CA PRO A 108 46.96 -11.95 11.84
C PRO A 108 48.07 -13.04 11.84
N TRP A 109 48.13 -13.98 10.88
CA TRP A 109 49.32 -14.81 10.68
C TRP A 109 49.58 -15.10 9.19
N ARG A 110 50.87 -15.04 8.87
CA ARG A 110 51.52 -15.00 7.57
C ARG A 110 51.43 -16.31 6.79
N LYS A 111 51.57 -16.14 5.47
CA LYS A 111 52.36 -16.97 4.52
C LYS A 111 52.11 -18.47 4.56
N GLU A 112 51.39 -18.97 3.55
CA GLU A 112 51.89 -19.87 2.51
C GLU A 112 50.72 -20.27 1.61
N LEU A 113 51.03 -20.72 0.39
CA LEU A 113 50.10 -21.10 -0.69
C LEU A 113 49.53 -19.98 -1.57
N ALA A 114 50.43 -19.19 -2.17
CA ALA A 114 50.20 -18.70 -3.53
C ALA A 114 50.48 -19.84 -4.53
N LYS A 115 49.45 -20.63 -4.85
CA LYS A 115 49.40 -21.50 -6.05
C LYS A 115 47.94 -21.85 -6.36
N GLY A 116 47.23 -20.89 -6.92
CA GLY A 116 45.89 -21.05 -7.47
C GLY A 116 45.72 -20.01 -8.57
N LYS A 117 45.58 -20.48 -9.80
CA LYS A 117 45.59 -19.70 -11.03
C LYS A 117 44.17 -19.26 -11.33
N ASP A 118 43.76 -18.11 -10.81
CA ASP A 118 42.47 -17.51 -11.14
C ASP A 118 42.58 -16.69 -12.41
N THR A 119 41.79 -17.08 -13.41
CA THR A 119 41.84 -16.64 -14.81
C THR A 119 40.61 -15.82 -15.16
N MET A 120 40.22 -14.87 -14.31
CA MET A 120 39.17 -13.90 -14.61
C MET A 120 39.40 -12.62 -13.78
N GLY A 121 40.35 -11.79 -14.18
CA GLY A 121 40.65 -10.57 -13.43
C GLY A 121 41.81 -9.71 -13.92
N ASP A 122 42.05 -9.62 -15.23
CA ASP A 122 43.03 -8.68 -15.79
C ASP A 122 42.35 -7.59 -16.62
N LEU A 123 41.96 -6.50 -15.95
CA LEU A 123 41.92 -5.19 -16.58
C LEU A 123 43.34 -4.61 -16.51
N PRO A 124 43.95 -4.14 -17.62
CA PRO A 124 45.29 -3.57 -17.58
C PRO A 124 45.31 -2.28 -16.75
N ARG A 125 45.79 -2.38 -15.51
CA ARG A 125 46.18 -1.21 -14.72
C ARG A 125 47.51 -0.69 -15.26
N ASP A 126 47.43 0.58 -15.66
CA ASP A 126 48.51 1.55 -15.78
C ASP A 126 49.27 1.59 -17.13
N PRO A 127 48.89 2.51 -18.04
CA PRO A 127 49.62 2.79 -19.28
C PRO A 127 51.09 3.20 -19.03
N GLY A 128 51.42 3.73 -17.85
CA GLY A 128 52.77 4.15 -17.51
C GLY A 128 53.76 3.00 -17.50
N LYS A 129 53.34 1.80 -17.05
CA LYS A 129 54.21 0.61 -17.03
C LYS A 129 54.51 0.08 -18.41
N VAL A 130 53.56 0.17 -19.35
CA VAL A 130 53.77 -0.28 -20.73
C VAL A 130 54.69 0.70 -21.48
N VAL A 131 54.53 1.99 -21.24
CA VAL A 131 55.42 3.04 -21.78
C VAL A 131 56.82 2.94 -21.18
N ASP A 132 56.95 2.68 -19.88
CA ASP A 132 58.25 2.44 -19.23
C ASP A 132 58.90 1.16 -19.74
N GLN A 133 58.12 0.10 -19.95
CA GLN A 133 58.62 -1.15 -20.53
C GLN A 133 59.13 -0.93 -21.96
N LEU A 134 58.39 -0.17 -22.77
CA LEU A 134 58.78 0.17 -24.14
C LEU A 134 60.00 1.09 -24.19
N THR A 135 60.10 2.05 -23.26
CA THR A 135 61.26 2.94 -23.12
C THR A 135 62.51 2.15 -22.74
N ARG A 136 62.38 1.20 -21.81
CA ARG A 136 63.48 0.31 -21.41
C ARG A 136 63.90 -0.66 -22.53
N THR A 137 62.96 -1.18 -23.32
CA THR A 137 63.30 -2.05 -24.45
C THR A 137 63.92 -1.28 -25.61
N MET A 138 63.47 -0.06 -25.89
CA MET A 138 64.12 0.82 -26.87
C MET A 138 65.53 1.21 -26.43
N GLN A 139 65.74 1.48 -25.14
CA GLN A 139 67.07 1.76 -24.59
C GLN A 139 68.00 0.54 -24.68
N ALA A 140 67.51 -0.66 -24.34
CA ALA A 140 68.28 -1.89 -24.47
C ALA A 140 68.60 -2.27 -25.93
N LEU A 141 67.70 -1.93 -26.87
CA LEU A 141 67.96 -2.09 -28.31
C LEU A 141 69.00 -1.08 -28.80
N LYS A 142 68.96 0.17 -28.32
CA LYS A 142 69.97 1.20 -28.60
C LYS A 142 71.36 0.76 -28.13
N ASP A 143 71.47 0.29 -26.89
CA ASP A 143 72.74 -0.19 -26.33
C ASP A 143 73.28 -1.40 -27.11
N ARG A 144 72.39 -2.29 -27.58
CA ARG A 144 72.76 -3.41 -28.45
C ARG A 144 73.20 -2.97 -29.85
N LEU A 145 72.59 -1.93 -30.40
CA LEU A 145 72.95 -1.36 -31.71
C LEU A 145 74.33 -0.68 -31.64
N GLU A 146 74.59 0.08 -30.57
CA GLU A 146 75.90 0.71 -30.30
C GLU A 146 76.99 -0.35 -30.09
N ASN A 147 76.68 -1.45 -29.40
CA ASN A 147 77.61 -2.56 -29.22
C ASN A 147 77.89 -3.34 -30.53
N LEU A 148 76.88 -3.49 -31.39
CA LEU A 148 77.03 -4.04 -32.75
C LEU A 148 77.86 -3.12 -33.66
N GLU A 149 77.67 -1.80 -33.55
CA GLU A 149 78.47 -0.80 -34.28
C GLU A 149 79.94 -0.83 -33.84
N HIS A 150 80.18 -0.99 -32.53
CA HIS A 150 81.53 -1.20 -31.99
C HIS A 150 82.17 -2.52 -32.44
N GLN A 151 81.41 -3.61 -32.59
CA GLN A 151 81.90 -4.87 -33.15
C GLN A 151 82.21 -4.78 -34.65
N LEU A 152 81.43 -4.02 -35.42
CA LEU A 152 81.67 -3.78 -36.84
C LEU A 152 82.86 -2.83 -37.09
N ARG A 153 83.17 -1.92 -36.17
CA ARG A 153 84.40 -1.10 -36.19
C ARG A 153 85.66 -1.89 -35.83
N GLY A 154 85.53 -3.02 -35.12
CA GLY A 154 86.66 -3.81 -34.62
C GLY A 154 87.20 -4.84 -35.62
N ASN A 155 86.39 -5.31 -36.56
CA ASN A 155 86.79 -6.33 -37.53
C ASN A 155 86.16 -6.05 -38.90
N VAL A 156 86.80 -5.18 -39.70
CA VAL A 156 86.93 -5.27 -41.17
C VAL A 156 87.81 -4.11 -41.64
N THR A 157 88.84 -4.44 -42.43
CA THR A 157 89.68 -3.53 -43.20
C THR A 157 88.84 -2.71 -44.18
N VAL A 158 89.19 -1.42 -44.28
CA VAL A 158 88.53 -0.38 -45.07
C VAL A 158 88.20 -0.83 -46.51
N GLY A 159 86.95 -1.21 -46.73
CA GLY A 159 86.23 -0.95 -47.98
C GLY A 159 85.23 0.14 -47.67
N ALA A 160 85.56 1.40 -47.96
CA ALA A 160 84.67 2.52 -47.76
C ALA A 160 83.34 2.25 -48.50
N LEU A 161 82.23 2.17 -47.77
CA LEU A 161 80.90 2.33 -48.35
C LEU A 161 80.96 3.64 -49.17
N PRO A 162 80.53 3.67 -50.45
CA PRO A 162 80.52 4.90 -51.24
C PRO A 162 79.86 6.00 -50.41
N ASN A 163 80.53 7.13 -50.20
CA ASN A 163 80.04 8.21 -49.34
C ASN A 163 78.59 8.59 -49.69
N ASP A 164 78.23 8.52 -50.97
CA ASP A 164 76.89 8.75 -51.50
C ASP A 164 75.83 7.78 -50.94
N LEU A 165 76.16 6.51 -50.76
CA LEU A 165 75.22 5.48 -50.27
C LEU A 165 75.00 5.61 -48.75
N ARG A 166 76.06 6.00 -48.02
CA ARG A 166 75.96 6.34 -46.59
C ARG A 166 75.11 7.59 -46.37
N GLU A 167 75.30 8.62 -47.20
CA GLU A 167 74.53 9.85 -47.12
C GLU A 167 73.07 9.62 -47.51
N MET A 168 72.81 8.77 -48.50
CA MET A 168 71.46 8.35 -48.89
C MET A 168 70.74 7.57 -47.78
N LEU A 169 71.45 6.65 -47.11
CA LEU A 169 70.92 5.91 -45.95
C LEU A 169 70.63 6.84 -44.77
N GLN A 170 71.52 7.79 -44.46
CA GLN A 170 71.30 8.79 -43.41
C GLN A 170 70.12 9.71 -43.72
N ARG A 171 69.95 10.14 -44.98
CA ARG A 171 68.78 10.92 -45.40
C ARG A 171 67.49 10.12 -45.28
N ARG A 172 67.47 8.86 -45.71
CA ARG A 172 66.29 7.97 -45.57
C ARG A 172 65.97 7.68 -44.11
N LEU A 173 66.97 7.46 -43.28
CA LEU A 173 66.79 7.22 -41.85
C LEU A 173 66.21 8.45 -41.15
N GLY A 174 66.75 9.63 -41.45
CA GLY A 174 66.22 10.89 -40.91
C GLY A 174 64.81 11.22 -41.40
N GLU A 175 64.45 10.84 -42.63
CA GLU A 175 63.08 10.98 -43.13
C GLU A 175 62.12 10.01 -42.41
N LEU A 176 62.51 8.75 -42.25
CA LEU A 176 61.74 7.76 -41.50
C LEU A 176 61.56 8.15 -40.03
N GLU A 177 62.58 8.74 -39.40
CA GLU A 177 62.52 9.23 -38.03
C GLU A 177 61.54 10.39 -37.90
N ARG A 178 61.57 11.37 -38.81
CA ARG A 178 60.56 12.45 -38.84
C ARG A 178 59.16 11.91 -39.06
N GLN A 179 58.99 10.96 -39.98
CA GLN A 179 57.70 10.38 -40.30
C GLN A 179 57.14 9.57 -39.11
N LEU A 180 58.00 8.85 -38.39
CA LEU A 180 57.66 8.12 -37.18
C LEU A 180 57.27 9.08 -36.05
N LEU A 181 58.07 10.11 -35.80
CA LEU A 181 57.78 11.12 -34.77
C LEU A 181 56.45 11.84 -35.05
N SER A 182 56.18 12.18 -36.32
CA SER A 182 54.90 12.75 -36.73
C SER A 182 53.74 11.80 -36.44
N LYS A 183 53.88 10.51 -36.75
CA LYS A 183 52.83 9.51 -36.51
C LYS A 183 52.61 9.22 -35.03
N VAL A 184 53.67 9.22 -34.23
CA VAL A 184 53.58 9.06 -32.77
C VAL A 184 52.83 10.24 -32.16
N SER A 185 53.14 11.47 -32.56
CA SER A 185 52.43 12.67 -32.09
C SER A 185 50.94 12.66 -32.47
N GLU A 186 50.61 12.21 -33.68
CA GLU A 186 49.22 12.07 -34.14
C GLU A 186 48.46 11.03 -33.30
N LEU A 187 49.06 9.86 -33.06
CA LEU A 187 48.47 8.79 -32.24
C LEU A 187 48.33 9.19 -30.76
N GLU A 188 49.25 9.97 -30.23
CA GLU A 188 49.15 10.52 -28.86
C GLU A 188 47.97 11.48 -28.73
N ASN A 189 47.73 12.32 -29.73
CA ASN A 189 46.58 13.22 -29.77
C ASN A 189 45.25 12.46 -29.91
N GLU A 190 45.18 11.45 -30.79
CA GLU A 190 44.00 10.59 -30.93
C GLU A 190 43.70 9.83 -29.63
N LYS A 191 44.73 9.27 -28.99
CA LYS A 191 44.60 8.60 -27.70
C LYS A 191 44.10 9.55 -26.61
N TRP A 192 44.61 10.78 -26.59
CA TRP A 192 44.15 11.80 -25.65
C TRP A 192 42.68 12.16 -25.86
N LEU A 193 42.26 12.33 -27.12
CA LEU A 193 40.85 12.59 -27.48
C LEU A 193 39.93 11.44 -27.04
N LEU A 194 40.29 10.20 -27.37
CA LEU A 194 39.51 9.01 -27.00
C LEU A 194 39.43 8.83 -25.48
N HIS A 195 40.52 9.11 -24.75
CA HIS A 195 40.51 9.07 -23.29
C HIS A 195 39.58 10.13 -22.70
N ASN A 196 39.58 11.35 -23.26
CA ASN A 196 38.72 12.43 -22.81
C ASN A 196 37.23 12.17 -23.13
N GLU A 197 36.95 11.57 -24.28
CA GLU A 197 35.59 11.15 -24.64
C GLU A 197 35.10 10.02 -23.71
N THR A 198 35.96 9.06 -23.40
CA THR A 198 35.66 7.97 -22.46
C THR A 198 35.42 8.48 -21.04
N SER A 199 36.21 9.44 -20.55
CA SER A 199 35.99 10.06 -19.24
C SER A 199 34.69 10.86 -19.20
N THR A 200 34.37 11.57 -20.28
CA THR A 200 33.11 12.31 -20.40
C THR A 200 31.91 11.36 -20.41
N HIS A 201 32.00 10.24 -21.13
CA HIS A 201 30.95 9.22 -21.15
C HIS A 201 30.76 8.60 -19.77
N ARG A 202 31.86 8.28 -19.07
CA ARG A 202 31.87 7.77 -17.69
C ARG A 202 31.21 8.75 -16.72
N GLN A 203 31.49 10.04 -16.86
CA GLN A 203 30.89 11.07 -16.02
C GLN A 203 29.38 11.22 -16.29
N ARG A 204 28.95 11.10 -17.55
CA ARG A 204 27.52 11.11 -17.90
C ARG A 204 26.78 9.90 -17.36
N THR A 205 27.38 8.71 -17.41
CA THR A 205 26.78 7.50 -16.84
C THR A 205 26.72 7.55 -15.32
N GLU A 206 27.77 8.05 -14.66
CA GLU A 206 27.77 8.30 -13.21
C GLU A 206 26.70 9.33 -12.81
N ALA A 207 26.55 10.42 -13.57
CA ALA A 207 25.50 11.42 -13.31
C ALA A 207 24.09 10.84 -13.51
N ALA A 208 23.88 10.05 -14.56
CA ALA A 208 22.60 9.37 -14.80
C ALA A 208 22.29 8.33 -13.72
N LEU A 209 23.30 7.59 -13.26
CA LEU A 209 23.17 6.64 -12.16
C LEU A 209 22.82 7.34 -10.86
N ASN A 210 23.47 8.46 -10.54
CA ASN A 210 23.16 9.25 -9.35
C ASN A 210 21.74 9.84 -9.41
N ALA A 211 21.31 10.34 -10.57
CA ALA A 211 19.93 10.81 -10.76
C ALA A 211 18.90 9.68 -10.62
N LEU A 212 19.22 8.47 -11.11
CA LEU A 212 18.39 7.28 -10.91
C LEU A 212 18.36 6.85 -9.45
N LEU A 213 19.49 6.88 -8.74
CA LEU A 213 19.57 6.56 -7.31
C LEU A 213 18.81 7.57 -6.46
N GLU A 214 18.88 8.87 -6.76
CA GLU A 214 18.03 9.87 -6.13
C GLU A 214 16.56 9.60 -6.42
N ARG A 215 16.19 9.27 -7.66
CA ARG A 215 14.81 8.95 -8.02
C ARG A 215 14.31 7.67 -7.36
N VAL A 216 15.16 6.66 -7.21
CA VAL A 216 14.86 5.44 -6.43
C VAL A 216 14.73 5.79 -4.96
N SER A 217 15.59 6.63 -4.39
CA SER A 217 15.47 7.09 -3.00
C SER A 217 14.22 7.94 -2.76
N GLU A 218 13.82 8.77 -3.73
CA GLU A 218 12.55 9.49 -3.72
C GLU A 218 11.36 8.55 -3.83
N LEU A 219 11.46 7.49 -4.64
CA LEU A 219 10.46 6.44 -4.73
C LEU A 219 10.44 5.55 -3.48
N GLU A 220 11.57 5.33 -2.80
CA GLU A 220 11.70 4.56 -1.56
C GLU A 220 11.15 5.36 -0.35
N ARG A 221 11.44 6.65 -0.32
CA ARG A 221 10.80 7.61 0.60
C ARG A 221 9.32 7.79 0.25
N GLY A 222 8.99 7.73 -1.04
CA GLY A 222 7.64 7.74 -1.62
C GLY A 222 6.90 6.39 -1.54
N THR A 223 7.53 5.29 -1.16
CA THR A 223 6.86 4.02 -0.84
C THR A 223 6.29 4.01 0.57
N SER A 224 6.46 5.10 1.33
CA SER A 224 5.53 5.44 2.41
C SER A 224 4.23 6.11 1.90
N ALA A 225 4.16 6.49 0.62
CA ALA A 225 3.01 7.13 -0.02
C ALA A 225 2.19 6.22 -0.95
N PHE A 226 2.48 4.91 -0.96
CA PHE A 226 1.60 3.87 -1.51
C PHE A 226 1.47 2.69 -0.52
N LYS A 227 1.26 2.99 0.76
CA LYS A 227 0.30 2.17 1.51
C LYS A 227 -1.04 2.38 0.83
N ALA A 228 -1.79 1.32 0.57
CA ALA A 228 -3.12 1.45 -0.01
C ALA A 228 -3.88 2.55 0.76
N PRO A 229 -4.58 3.48 0.08
CA PRO A 229 -5.31 4.57 0.73
C PRO A 229 -6.32 4.11 1.80
N ASP A 230 -6.58 2.80 1.89
CA ASP A 230 -7.66 2.17 2.63
C ASP A 230 -7.27 1.57 3.99
N GLU A 231 -6.00 1.63 4.38
CA GLU A 231 -5.50 0.78 5.47
C GLU A 231 -5.50 1.42 6.87
N PHE A 232 -6.24 2.50 7.12
CA PHE A 232 -6.34 3.03 8.50
C PHE A 232 -7.76 3.30 8.96
N LYS A 233 -7.95 3.13 10.27
CA LYS A 233 -9.12 3.53 11.04
C LYS A 233 -8.77 4.65 12.02
N VAL A 234 -9.72 5.53 12.25
CA VAL A 234 -9.69 6.50 13.33
C VAL A 234 -10.46 5.91 14.51
N SER A 235 -9.84 5.88 15.68
CA SER A 235 -10.44 5.35 16.92
C SER A 235 -10.70 6.49 17.92
N LEU A 236 -11.95 6.55 18.37
CA LEU A 236 -12.50 7.52 19.31
C LEU A 236 -13.12 6.74 20.47
N PRO A 237 -12.33 6.34 21.49
CA PRO A 237 -12.76 5.32 22.47
C PRO A 237 -13.72 5.86 23.55
N LEU A 238 -13.83 7.19 23.71
CA LEU A 238 -14.54 7.80 24.84
C LEU A 238 -15.30 9.06 24.40
N ARG A 239 -16.45 9.28 25.03
CA ARG A 239 -17.22 10.53 24.91
C ARG A 239 -16.43 11.67 25.57
N THR A 240 -15.92 12.58 24.75
CA THR A 240 -15.21 13.77 25.18
C THR A 240 -15.54 14.92 24.24
N ASN A 241 -15.24 16.15 24.63
CA ASN A 241 -15.37 17.33 23.77
C ASN A 241 -14.04 17.75 23.12
N TYR A 242 -13.04 16.85 23.08
CA TYR A 242 -11.71 17.18 22.57
C TYR A 242 -11.06 16.10 21.70
N LEU A 243 -11.55 14.84 21.69
CA LEU A 243 -11.11 13.81 20.74
C LEU A 243 -11.86 13.99 19.42
N TYR A 244 -11.15 14.30 18.32
CA TYR A 244 -11.78 14.44 17.02
C TYR A 244 -10.78 14.23 15.88
N GLY A 245 -11.30 13.90 14.70
CA GLY A 245 -10.58 13.98 13.44
C GLY A 245 -10.94 15.26 12.68
N LYS A 246 -10.02 15.82 11.90
CA LYS A 246 -10.27 16.94 11.00
C LYS A 246 -9.86 16.55 9.60
N ILE A 247 -10.75 16.76 8.64
CA ILE A 247 -10.42 16.62 7.22
C ILE A 247 -9.76 17.92 6.76
N LYS A 248 -8.59 17.82 6.11
CA LYS A 248 -7.84 19.00 5.61
C LYS A 248 -8.53 19.67 4.45
N LYS A 249 -9.08 18.87 3.53
CA LYS A 249 -9.89 19.37 2.43
C LYS A 249 -11.23 19.92 2.93
N THR A 250 -11.67 21.01 2.34
CA THR A 250 -13.02 21.57 2.53
C THR A 250 -13.94 21.15 1.39
N LEU A 251 -15.25 21.35 1.55
CA LEU A 251 -16.23 21.07 0.51
C LEU A 251 -16.35 22.28 -0.44
N PRO A 252 -16.51 22.04 -1.76
CA PRO A 252 -17.00 23.05 -2.69
C PRO A 252 -18.51 23.24 -2.50
N GLU A 253 -19.13 24.07 -3.35
CA GLU A 253 -20.58 24.14 -3.40
C GLU A 253 -21.13 22.85 -4.00
N LEU A 254 -22.04 22.17 -3.30
CA LEU A 254 -22.59 20.87 -3.74
C LEU A 254 -24.10 20.96 -3.91
N TYR A 255 -24.57 20.60 -5.10
CA TYR A 255 -26.00 20.45 -5.42
C TYR A 255 -26.53 19.04 -5.15
N ALA A 256 -25.62 18.08 -5.04
CA ALA A 256 -25.87 16.72 -4.62
C ALA A 256 -24.59 16.15 -4.03
N PHE A 257 -24.71 15.17 -3.14
CA PHE A 257 -23.55 14.44 -2.66
C PHE A 257 -23.89 12.99 -2.35
N THR A 258 -22.84 12.17 -2.32
CA THR A 258 -22.84 10.87 -1.65
C THR A 258 -21.75 10.90 -0.59
N VAL A 259 -22.06 10.46 0.62
CA VAL A 259 -21.06 10.20 1.67
C VAL A 259 -21.10 8.72 2.01
N CYS A 260 -19.94 8.07 2.02
CA CYS A 260 -19.80 6.68 2.44
C CYS A 260 -18.70 6.56 3.49
N LEU A 261 -18.90 5.69 4.47
CA LEU A 261 -17.94 5.40 5.52
C LEU A 261 -18.21 4.04 6.16
N TRP A 262 -17.18 3.44 6.71
CA TRP A 262 -17.32 2.30 7.61
C TRP A 262 -17.34 2.77 9.06
N LEU A 263 -18.25 2.24 9.85
CA LEU A 263 -18.42 2.55 11.26
C LEU A 263 -18.50 1.27 12.09
N LYS A 264 -17.94 1.31 13.29
CA LYS A 264 -18.09 0.28 14.30
C LYS A 264 -18.29 0.93 15.66
N SER A 265 -19.40 0.63 16.32
CA SER A 265 -19.69 1.18 17.64
C SER A 265 -20.53 0.21 18.48
N SER A 266 -20.28 0.19 19.78
CA SER A 266 -21.12 -0.48 20.78
C SER A 266 -21.66 0.53 21.80
N ALA A 267 -21.63 1.81 21.46
CA ALA A 267 -22.05 2.87 22.36
C ALA A 267 -23.57 2.93 22.48
N SER A 268 -24.04 3.19 23.70
CA SER A 268 -25.45 3.30 24.07
C SER A 268 -25.64 4.58 24.91
N PRO A 269 -26.78 5.27 24.86
CA PRO A 269 -28.00 4.97 24.08
C PRO A 269 -27.92 5.26 22.57
N GLY A 270 -26.93 6.04 22.12
CA GLY A 270 -26.64 6.27 20.69
C GLY A 270 -25.14 6.43 20.45
N ILE A 271 -24.71 6.26 19.20
CA ILE A 271 -23.29 6.28 18.82
C ILE A 271 -22.65 7.66 18.87
N GLY A 272 -23.43 8.75 18.89
CA GLY A 272 -22.95 10.14 18.84
C GLY A 272 -22.88 10.67 17.41
N THR A 273 -21.90 11.53 17.12
CA THR A 273 -21.81 12.27 15.84
C THR A 273 -20.64 11.80 14.98
N PRO A 274 -20.80 10.80 14.09
CA PRO A 274 -19.72 10.33 13.20
C PRO A 274 -19.02 11.45 12.45
N PHE A 275 -19.76 12.42 11.90
CA PHE A 275 -19.18 13.59 11.24
C PHE A 275 -20.12 14.80 11.28
N SER A 276 -19.51 15.99 11.21
CA SER A 276 -20.21 17.26 11.06
C SER A 276 -19.45 18.20 10.12
N TYR A 277 -20.17 19.00 9.36
CA TYR A 277 -19.65 20.04 8.49
C TYR A 277 -20.34 21.36 8.84
N ALA A 278 -19.53 22.38 9.13
CA ALA A 278 -19.99 23.70 9.55
C ALA A 278 -19.39 24.79 8.66
N VAL A 279 -20.21 25.78 8.30
CA VAL A 279 -19.80 26.99 7.58
C VAL A 279 -20.09 28.24 8.42
N PRO A 280 -19.43 29.38 8.16
CA PRO A 280 -19.75 30.62 8.86
C PRO A 280 -21.25 30.96 8.73
N GLY A 281 -21.94 31.05 9.87
CA GLY A 281 -23.37 31.36 9.95
C GLY A 281 -24.33 30.16 9.84
N GLN A 282 -23.83 28.94 9.61
CA GLN A 282 -24.62 27.70 9.67
C GLN A 282 -23.73 26.56 10.15
N THR A 283 -23.87 26.17 11.42
CA THR A 283 -23.01 25.15 12.03
C THR A 283 -23.50 23.73 11.74
N ASN A 284 -24.79 23.57 11.46
CA ASN A 284 -25.43 22.32 11.08
C ASN A 284 -25.63 22.26 9.56
N GLU A 285 -24.58 22.56 8.80
CA GLU A 285 -24.65 22.57 7.33
C GLU A 285 -24.84 21.15 6.80
N VAL A 286 -24.04 20.18 7.29
CA VAL A 286 -24.29 18.74 7.12
C VAL A 286 -23.86 18.00 8.39
N VAL A 287 -24.74 17.24 9.03
CA VAL A 287 -24.41 16.48 10.26
C VAL A 287 -25.04 15.09 10.19
N LEU A 288 -24.30 14.06 10.59
CA LEU A 288 -24.84 12.73 10.87
C LEU A 288 -24.69 12.48 12.37
N ILE A 289 -25.80 12.20 13.06
CA ILE A 289 -25.82 12.06 14.52
C ILE A 289 -26.84 11.02 14.98
N GLU A 290 -26.50 10.26 16.01
CA GLU A 290 -27.43 9.46 16.81
C GLU A 290 -27.30 9.86 18.28
N TRP A 291 -28.30 10.58 18.79
CA TRP A 291 -28.25 11.17 20.12
C TRP A 291 -29.43 10.75 20.99
N GLY A 292 -29.13 10.26 22.20
CA GLY A 292 -30.15 9.76 23.11
C GLY A 292 -30.77 8.46 22.59
N ASN A 293 -32.10 8.36 22.64
CA ASN A 293 -32.87 7.22 22.12
C ASN A 293 -33.49 7.52 20.74
N ASN A 294 -32.98 8.54 20.04
CA ASN A 294 -33.44 8.89 18.71
C ASN A 294 -32.75 8.01 17.66
N PRO A 295 -33.40 7.73 16.52
CA PRO A 295 -32.73 7.07 15.40
C PRO A 295 -31.57 7.93 14.88
N ILE A 296 -30.73 7.35 14.02
CA ILE A 296 -29.71 8.10 13.30
C ILE A 296 -30.40 9.18 12.45
N GLU A 297 -29.93 10.42 12.57
CA GLU A 297 -30.46 11.60 11.90
C GLU A 297 -29.41 12.21 10.97
N LEU A 298 -29.85 12.56 9.76
CA LEU A 298 -29.12 13.42 8.83
C LEU A 298 -29.67 14.83 8.92
N LEU A 299 -28.81 15.77 9.27
CA LEU A 299 -29.14 17.18 9.26
C LEU A 299 -28.50 17.84 8.03
N ILE A 300 -29.29 18.66 7.33
CA ILE A 300 -28.81 19.55 6.28
C ILE A 300 -29.46 20.91 6.50
N ASN A 301 -28.65 21.95 6.73
CA ASN A 301 -29.13 23.31 7.01
C ASN A 301 -30.22 23.34 8.10
N ASP A 302 -29.94 22.73 9.26
CA ASP A 302 -30.87 22.54 10.40
C ASP A 302 -32.16 21.75 10.10
N LYS A 303 -32.34 21.20 8.89
CA LYS A 303 -33.46 20.30 8.57
C LYS A 303 -33.05 18.87 8.87
N VAL A 304 -33.96 18.09 9.44
CA VAL A 304 -33.69 16.75 9.95
C VAL A 304 -34.40 15.71 9.06
N ALA A 305 -33.70 14.62 8.74
CA ALA A 305 -34.28 13.38 8.22
C ALA A 305 -33.82 12.21 9.09
N GLN A 306 -34.76 11.35 9.46
CA GLN A 306 -34.48 10.13 10.24
C GLN A 306 -34.13 9.00 9.28
N LEU A 307 -32.98 8.38 9.51
CA LEU A 307 -32.44 7.30 8.71
C LEU A 307 -32.71 5.95 9.40
N PRO A 308 -33.20 4.93 8.68
CA PRO A 308 -33.43 3.60 9.24
C PRO A 308 -32.12 2.78 9.23
N LEU A 309 -31.09 3.30 9.91
CA LEU A 309 -29.77 2.68 10.03
C LEU A 309 -29.58 2.13 11.45
N PHE A 310 -28.75 1.09 11.60
CA PHE A 310 -28.44 0.48 12.88
C PHE A 310 -26.97 0.08 12.96
N ILE A 311 -26.22 0.66 13.92
CA ILE A 311 -24.74 0.57 13.99
C ILE A 311 -24.24 0.21 15.40
N SER A 312 -25.13 0.10 16.40
CA SER A 312 -24.76 -0.01 17.81
C SER A 312 -24.48 -1.45 18.29
N ASP A 313 -24.28 -2.40 17.39
CA ASP A 313 -24.11 -3.84 17.71
C ASP A 313 -22.64 -4.25 17.92
N GLY A 314 -21.70 -3.31 17.78
CA GLY A 314 -20.27 -3.56 17.91
C GLY A 314 -19.63 -4.18 16.68
N LYS A 315 -20.32 -4.28 15.55
CA LYS A 315 -19.79 -4.77 14.28
C LYS A 315 -19.43 -3.64 13.33
N TRP A 316 -18.70 -3.97 12.28
CA TRP A 316 -18.40 -3.03 11.20
C TRP A 316 -19.58 -2.98 10.24
N HIS A 317 -20.11 -1.78 10.00
CA HIS A 317 -21.12 -1.52 8.98
C HIS A 317 -20.62 -0.51 7.95
N HIS A 318 -20.92 -0.76 6.69
CA HIS A 318 -20.70 0.19 5.61
C HIS A 318 -21.96 1.03 5.41
N ILE A 319 -21.87 2.34 5.64
CA ILE A 319 -22.98 3.26 5.49
C ILE A 319 -22.73 4.16 4.29
N CYS A 320 -23.72 4.30 3.42
CA CYS A 320 -23.75 5.34 2.40
C CYS A 320 -25.04 6.14 2.49
N ILE A 321 -24.93 7.45 2.32
CA ILE A 321 -26.06 8.38 2.28
C ILE A 321 -25.93 9.22 1.02
N THR A 322 -26.99 9.27 0.22
CA THR A 322 -27.09 10.15 -0.94
C THR A 322 -28.08 11.27 -0.64
N TRP A 323 -27.81 12.46 -1.16
CA TRP A 323 -28.73 13.58 -1.07
C TRP A 323 -28.61 14.50 -2.29
N THR A 324 -29.73 15.13 -2.68
CA THR A 324 -29.77 16.13 -3.75
C THR A 324 -30.67 17.30 -3.40
N THR A 325 -30.26 18.50 -3.84
CA THR A 325 -31.06 19.74 -3.76
C THR A 325 -32.43 19.62 -4.42
N ARG A 326 -32.56 18.77 -5.45
CA ARG A 326 -33.83 18.56 -6.14
C ARG A 326 -34.79 17.81 -5.20
N ASP A 327 -35.83 18.52 -4.76
CA ASP A 327 -36.85 18.05 -3.83
C ASP A 327 -36.31 17.61 -2.46
N GLY A 328 -35.02 17.83 -2.17
CA GLY A 328 -34.39 17.37 -0.94
C GLY A 328 -34.41 15.84 -0.80
N MET A 329 -34.32 15.13 -1.93
CA MET A 329 -34.34 13.67 -1.96
C MET A 329 -33.09 13.10 -1.30
N TRP A 330 -33.27 12.10 -0.43
CA TRP A 330 -32.19 11.35 0.19
C TRP A 330 -32.45 9.84 0.11
N GLU A 331 -31.37 9.07 0.10
CA GLU A 331 -31.40 7.61 0.23
C GLU A 331 -30.32 7.17 1.22
N ALA A 332 -30.65 6.18 2.05
CA ALA A 332 -29.75 5.61 3.04
C ALA A 332 -29.51 4.13 2.75
N PHE A 333 -28.24 3.74 2.78
CA PHE A 333 -27.78 2.40 2.49
C PHE A 333 -26.92 1.89 3.64
N GLN A 334 -27.10 0.62 3.98
CA GLN A 334 -26.30 -0.10 4.97
C GLN A 334 -25.85 -1.42 4.37
N ASP A 335 -24.56 -1.71 4.45
CA ASP A 335 -23.93 -2.95 3.97
C ASP A 335 -24.24 -3.27 2.50
N GLY A 336 -24.43 -2.21 1.69
CA GLY A 336 -24.74 -2.29 0.27
C GLY A 336 -26.22 -2.36 -0.06
N GLU A 337 -27.10 -2.52 0.93
CA GLU A 337 -28.55 -2.56 0.74
C GLU A 337 -29.20 -1.20 1.01
N LYS A 338 -30.23 -0.85 0.22
CA LYS A 338 -31.00 0.38 0.45
C LYS A 338 -32.03 0.16 1.54
N LEU A 339 -31.90 0.85 2.66
CA LEU A 339 -32.80 0.72 3.81
C LEU A 339 -33.86 1.83 3.88
N GLY A 340 -33.58 3.01 3.32
CA GLY A 340 -34.50 4.14 3.42
C GLY A 340 -34.36 5.14 2.29
N THR A 341 -35.43 5.90 2.09
CA THR A 341 -35.46 7.08 1.23
C THR A 341 -36.48 8.07 1.75
N GLY A 342 -36.30 9.34 1.42
CA GLY A 342 -37.26 10.39 1.69
C GLY A 342 -36.99 11.62 0.85
N GLU A 343 -37.80 12.64 1.10
CA GLU A 343 -37.80 13.92 0.38
C GLU A 343 -37.95 15.08 1.37
N ASN A 344 -37.95 16.31 0.87
CA ASN A 344 -38.09 17.56 1.64
C ASN A 344 -36.98 17.83 2.67
N LEU A 345 -35.83 17.17 2.57
CA LEU A 345 -34.65 17.51 3.36
C LEU A 345 -33.90 18.67 2.71
N ALA A 346 -34.07 19.88 3.23
CA ALA A 346 -33.43 21.10 2.74
C ALA A 346 -33.50 21.29 1.20
N PRO A 347 -34.70 21.20 0.59
CA PRO A 347 -34.84 21.33 -0.85
C PRO A 347 -34.33 22.69 -1.33
N TRP A 348 -33.69 22.72 -2.51
CA TRP A 348 -33.16 23.92 -3.15
C TRP A 348 -32.05 24.66 -2.39
N HIS A 349 -31.46 24.05 -1.36
CA HIS A 349 -30.34 24.62 -0.59
C HIS A 349 -29.02 23.96 -1.01
N PRO A 350 -28.17 24.58 -1.84
CA PRO A 350 -26.84 24.04 -2.12
C PRO A 350 -25.99 24.01 -0.84
N ILE A 351 -25.22 22.94 -0.64
CA ILE A 351 -24.28 22.86 0.48
C ILE A 351 -23.21 23.93 0.28
N LYS A 352 -23.05 24.80 1.26
CA LYS A 352 -22.14 25.95 1.17
C LYS A 352 -20.67 25.52 1.16
N PRO A 353 -19.81 26.16 0.34
CA PRO A 353 -18.39 25.85 0.29
C PRO A 353 -17.61 26.41 1.48
N GLY A 354 -16.38 25.93 1.66
CA GLY A 354 -15.36 26.60 2.47
C GLY A 354 -15.51 26.44 3.99
N GLY A 355 -16.32 25.49 4.44
CA GLY A 355 -16.50 25.13 5.84
C GLY A 355 -15.42 24.21 6.41
N VAL A 356 -15.66 23.75 7.63
CA VAL A 356 -14.79 22.81 8.36
C VAL A 356 -15.51 21.50 8.56
N LEU A 357 -14.86 20.41 8.14
CA LEU A 357 -15.35 19.05 8.26
C LEU A 357 -14.62 18.34 9.42
N ILE A 358 -15.40 17.95 10.42
CA ILE A 358 -14.94 17.29 11.65
C ILE A 358 -15.49 15.87 11.69
N LEU A 359 -14.66 14.95 12.16
CA LEU A 359 -15.01 13.57 12.45
C LEU A 359 -15.14 13.39 13.97
N GLY A 360 -16.26 12.82 14.38
CA GLY A 360 -16.50 12.38 15.75
C GLY A 360 -17.09 13.42 16.71
N GLN A 361 -17.38 14.63 16.24
CA GLN A 361 -17.94 15.71 17.06
C GLN A 361 -19.01 16.49 16.30
N GLU A 362 -20.02 16.95 17.02
CA GLU A 362 -20.99 17.97 16.60
C GLU A 362 -20.38 19.37 16.79
N GLN A 363 -20.67 20.32 15.89
CA GLN A 363 -20.08 21.65 15.87
C GLN A 363 -21.11 22.72 16.29
N ASP A 364 -20.97 23.34 17.48
CA ASP A 364 -21.72 24.56 17.83
C ASP A 364 -21.07 25.84 17.27
N THR A 365 -19.83 25.74 16.80
CA THR A 365 -19.10 26.79 16.05
C THR A 365 -18.23 26.13 14.99
N VAL A 366 -17.88 26.89 13.95
CA VAL A 366 -17.00 26.39 12.88
C VAL A 366 -15.67 25.89 13.48
N GLY A 367 -15.48 24.57 13.47
CA GLY A 367 -14.30 23.88 13.98
C GLY A 367 -14.18 23.78 15.50
N GLY A 368 -15.24 23.99 16.29
CA GLY A 368 -15.13 23.94 17.76
C GLY A 368 -16.45 24.02 18.53
N ARG A 369 -16.32 24.25 19.85
CA ARG A 369 -17.42 24.16 20.85
C ARG A 369 -18.16 22.83 20.77
N PHE A 370 -17.41 21.76 20.99
CA PHE A 370 -17.96 20.41 20.97
C PHE A 370 -18.66 20.09 22.31
N ASP A 371 -19.75 19.33 22.26
CA ASP A 371 -20.38 18.72 23.42
C ASP A 371 -20.02 17.23 23.54
N ALA A 372 -19.47 16.86 24.69
CA ALA A 372 -19.12 15.47 24.99
C ALA A 372 -20.36 14.53 24.96
N THR A 373 -21.57 15.04 25.20
CA THR A 373 -22.79 14.20 25.17
C THR A 373 -23.18 13.77 23.75
N GLN A 374 -22.72 14.50 22.73
CA GLN A 374 -22.98 14.26 21.31
C GLN A 374 -21.77 13.64 20.59
N ALA A 375 -20.64 13.49 21.28
CA ALA A 375 -19.41 12.94 20.71
C ALA A 375 -19.58 11.48 20.27
N PHE A 376 -19.02 11.16 19.11
CA PHE A 376 -18.98 9.78 18.61
C PHE A 376 -18.09 8.90 19.48
N VAL A 377 -18.54 7.67 19.72
CA VAL A 377 -17.69 6.63 20.31
C VAL A 377 -17.65 5.42 19.40
N GLY A 378 -16.45 5.04 18.99
CA GLY A 378 -16.25 3.89 18.13
C GLY A 378 -15.05 4.05 17.21
N GLU A 379 -15.08 3.29 16.13
CA GLU A 379 -14.06 3.29 15.09
C GLU A 379 -14.69 3.67 13.75
N MET A 380 -13.94 4.37 12.92
CA MET A 380 -14.37 4.73 11.56
C MET A 380 -13.24 4.60 10.55
N SER A 381 -13.59 4.28 9.31
CA SER A 381 -12.62 4.12 8.21
C SER A 381 -13.29 4.44 6.87
N GLN A 382 -12.48 4.67 5.83
CA GLN A 382 -12.94 4.88 4.45
C GLN A 382 -14.03 5.96 4.31
N PHE A 383 -13.91 7.07 5.05
CA PHE A 383 -14.80 8.22 4.89
C PHE A 383 -14.52 8.90 3.54
N ASN A 384 -15.48 8.80 2.62
CA ASN A 384 -15.40 9.31 1.27
C ASN A 384 -16.62 10.17 0.91
N ILE A 385 -16.40 11.24 0.14
CA ILE A 385 -17.47 12.12 -0.38
C ILE A 385 -17.32 12.33 -1.88
N TRP A 386 -18.45 12.23 -2.58
CA TRP A 386 -18.63 12.55 -4.00
C TRP A 386 -19.64 13.67 -4.18
N ASP A 387 -19.49 14.44 -5.25
CA ASP A 387 -20.37 15.57 -5.66
C ASP A 387 -21.59 15.14 -6.49
N ARG A 388 -21.97 13.86 -6.39
CA ARG A 388 -23.05 13.27 -7.17
C ARG A 388 -23.70 12.13 -6.39
N VAL A 389 -24.92 11.79 -6.78
CA VAL A 389 -25.60 10.58 -6.32
C VAL A 389 -24.96 9.37 -6.98
N LEU A 390 -24.39 8.46 -6.19
CA LEU A 390 -23.85 7.19 -6.68
C LEU A 390 -24.97 6.21 -7.02
N LYS A 391 -24.70 5.30 -7.95
CA LYS A 391 -25.64 4.23 -8.30
C LYS A 391 -25.57 3.11 -7.25
N LEU A 392 -26.69 2.40 -7.06
CA LEU A 392 -26.75 1.25 -6.16
C LEU A 392 -25.65 0.22 -6.47
N ASP A 393 -25.42 -0.11 -7.75
CA ASP A 393 -24.37 -1.06 -8.15
C ASP A 393 -22.97 -0.63 -7.69
N ASP A 394 -22.67 0.69 -7.70
CA ASP A 394 -21.39 1.21 -7.24
C ASP A 394 -21.30 1.14 -5.71
N ILE A 395 -22.38 1.50 -5.01
CA ILE A 395 -22.47 1.41 -3.55
C ILE A 395 -22.29 -0.04 -3.08
N MET A 396 -22.96 -1.00 -3.72
CA MET A 396 -22.82 -2.43 -3.43
C MET A 396 -21.38 -2.90 -3.62
N LYS A 397 -20.74 -2.47 -4.72
CA LYS A 397 -19.34 -2.82 -5.01
C LYS A 397 -18.33 -2.21 -4.04
N ILE A 398 -18.64 -1.05 -3.46
CA ILE A 398 -17.83 -0.44 -2.41
C ILE A 398 -18.05 -1.20 -1.10
N ALA A 399 -19.30 -1.51 -0.76
CA ALA A 399 -19.67 -2.22 0.47
C ALA A 399 -19.09 -3.63 0.55
N ASN A 400 -19.10 -4.37 -0.55
CA ASN A 400 -18.56 -5.73 -0.63
C ASN A 400 -17.06 -5.76 -0.98
N CYS A 401 -16.39 -4.60 -0.94
CA CYS A 401 -14.96 -4.48 -1.22
C CYS A 401 -14.52 -4.89 -2.64
N SER A 402 -15.46 -5.04 -3.59
CA SER A 402 -15.15 -5.44 -4.98
C SER A 402 -14.47 -4.33 -5.77
N ILE A 403 -14.68 -3.06 -5.41
CA ILE A 403 -13.99 -1.92 -6.01
C ILE A 403 -13.45 -1.00 -4.93
N ASN A 404 -12.23 -0.49 -5.14
CA ASN A 404 -11.81 0.73 -4.47
C ASN A 404 -12.17 1.93 -5.36
N MET A 405 -13.14 2.72 -4.90
CA MET A 405 -13.52 3.97 -5.53
C MET A 405 -13.29 5.10 -4.52
N PRO A 406 -12.22 5.92 -4.63
CA PRO A 406 -12.03 7.06 -3.75
C PRO A 406 -13.02 8.19 -4.06
N GLY A 407 -13.40 8.94 -3.03
CA GLY A 407 -14.23 10.14 -3.16
C GLY A 407 -13.54 11.22 -3.99
N ASN A 408 -14.24 11.80 -4.98
CA ASN A 408 -13.65 12.87 -5.80
C ASN A 408 -13.58 14.22 -5.07
N ILE A 409 -14.40 14.42 -4.03
CA ILE A 409 -14.33 15.60 -3.16
C ILE A 409 -13.44 15.31 -1.96
N ILE A 410 -13.84 14.35 -1.13
CA ILE A 410 -13.06 13.89 0.01
C ILE A 410 -12.67 12.42 -0.22
N PRO A 411 -11.41 12.12 -0.54
CA PRO A 411 -10.90 10.76 -0.49
C PRO A 411 -10.39 10.43 0.92
N TRP A 412 -10.57 9.18 1.36
CA TRP A 412 -9.92 8.65 2.56
C TRP A 412 -8.45 8.37 2.28
N VAL A 413 -7.57 9.31 2.61
CA VAL A 413 -6.12 9.15 2.52
C VAL A 413 -5.48 9.68 3.79
N ASP A 414 -4.41 9.04 4.27
CA ASP A 414 -3.80 9.35 5.57
C ASP A 414 -3.43 10.84 5.72
N ASN A 415 -2.83 11.42 4.68
CA ASN A 415 -2.43 12.82 4.66
C ASN A 415 -3.59 13.82 4.71
N ASN A 416 -4.84 13.39 4.42
CA ASN A 416 -6.02 14.25 4.42
C ASN A 416 -6.74 14.29 5.78
N VAL A 417 -6.37 13.41 6.71
CA VAL A 417 -7.01 13.29 8.03
C VAL A 417 -6.01 13.67 9.11
N ASP A 418 -6.30 14.67 9.93
CA ASP A 418 -5.55 14.95 11.15
C ASP A 418 -6.36 14.49 12.37
N VAL A 419 -5.71 14.00 13.42
CA VAL A 419 -6.36 13.56 14.67
C VAL A 419 -5.90 14.42 15.84
N PHE A 420 -6.83 14.74 16.75
CA PHE A 420 -6.61 15.65 17.87
C PHE A 420 -7.11 15.07 19.19
N GLY A 421 -6.62 15.64 20.30
CA GLY A 421 -7.09 15.29 21.64
C GLY A 421 -6.76 13.89 22.13
N GLY A 422 -5.84 13.19 21.46
CA GLY A 422 -5.52 11.80 21.76
C GLY A 422 -6.34 10.77 20.97
N ALA A 423 -7.15 11.21 19.98
CA ALA A 423 -7.68 10.31 18.97
C ALA A 423 -6.52 9.63 18.21
N THR A 424 -6.70 8.35 17.88
CA THR A 424 -5.62 7.53 17.31
C THR A 424 -5.95 7.06 15.92
N LYS A 425 -4.91 6.93 15.08
CA LYS A 425 -4.98 6.24 13.79
C LYS A 425 -4.31 4.89 13.94
N TRP A 426 -5.04 3.83 13.58
CA TRP A 426 -4.52 2.47 13.58
C TRP A 426 -4.64 1.87 12.20
N PRO A 427 -3.73 0.97 11.81
CA PRO A 427 -3.96 0.10 10.67
C PRO A 427 -5.30 -0.61 10.83
N VAL A 428 -6.08 -0.69 9.75
CA VAL A 428 -7.33 -1.44 9.75
C VAL A 428 -7.13 -2.77 9.05
N GLU A 429 -7.80 -3.80 9.57
CA GLU A 429 -7.96 -5.08 8.91
C GLU A 429 -8.56 -4.88 7.52
N SER A 430 -8.21 -5.80 6.62
CA SER A 430 -8.63 -5.76 5.23
C SER A 430 -10.16 -5.71 5.15
N CYS A 431 -10.69 -5.05 4.11
CA CYS A 431 -12.13 -4.91 3.94
C CYS A 431 -12.84 -6.29 3.91
N GLU A 432 -12.16 -7.32 3.40
CA GLU A 432 -12.62 -8.72 3.43
C GLU A 432 -12.79 -9.29 4.85
N GLU A 433 -11.93 -8.92 5.79
CA GLU A 433 -12.04 -9.35 7.19
C GLU A 433 -13.25 -8.71 7.88
N ARG A 434 -13.67 -7.51 7.47
CA ARG A 434 -14.90 -6.87 8.00
C ARG A 434 -16.17 -7.59 7.55
N LEU A 435 -16.16 -8.18 6.36
CA LEU A 435 -17.30 -8.94 5.84
C LEU A 435 -17.52 -10.26 6.59
N LEU A 436 -16.49 -10.81 7.24
CA LEU A 436 -16.60 -12.04 8.02
C LEU A 436 -17.34 -11.85 9.35
N ASP A 437 -17.40 -10.60 9.83
CA ASP A 437 -18.03 -10.23 11.09
C ASP A 437 -19.47 -9.70 10.93
N LEU A 438 -19.93 -9.43 9.70
CA LEU A 438 -21.29 -8.94 9.38
C LEU A 438 -22.38 -9.95 9.75
#